data_AF-A0A0F3INA9-F1
#
_entry.id   AF-A0A0F3INA9-F1
#
_cell.length_a   1.000
_cell.length_b   1.000
_cell.length_c   1.000
_cell.angle_alpha   90.00
_cell.angle_beta   90.00
_cell.angle_gamma   90.00
#
_symmetry.space_group_name_H-M   'P 1'
#
loop_
_entity.id
_entity.type
_entity.pdbx_description
1 polymer ?
#
loop_
_entity_poly.entity_id
_entity_poly.type
_entity_poly.pdbx_seq_one_letter_code
_entity_poly.pdbx_strand_id
1 'polypeptide(L)'
;MSEDLLTVAAVQMACGGAPEENIGKATEMVKQAASMGARLILLPELFEGPYWCKDQDPAYFDWARPVLDNPVLIHFMELAQDLGVVLPISFFEEAGKAYFNSLLMIDGDGSPQGLYRKSHIPDGPGYQ
;
A
#
# COMPACT_ATOMS: atom_id res chain seq x y z
N MET A 1 0.69 27.80 21.93
CA MET A 1 1.07 26.61 21.15
C MET A 1 -0.09 26.38 20.20
N SER A 2 0.12 26.48 18.88
CA SER A 2 -0.85 25.87 17.98
C SER A 2 -0.83 24.39 18.31
N GLU A 3 -1.97 23.79 18.60
CA GLU A 3 -2.04 22.34 18.63
C GLU A 3 -1.74 21.88 17.21
N ASP A 4 -0.63 21.16 17.01
CA ASP A 4 -0.28 20.56 15.73
C ASP A 4 -1.25 19.39 15.48
N LEU A 5 -2.46 19.74 15.05
CA LEU A 5 -3.52 18.79 14.75
C LEU A 5 -3.20 18.06 13.44
N LEU A 6 -3.18 16.73 13.51
CA LEU A 6 -3.02 15.86 12.34
C LEU A 6 -4.37 15.29 11.92
N THR A 7 -4.84 15.66 10.73
CA THR A 7 -5.99 15.01 10.10
C THR A 7 -5.54 13.74 9.39
N VAL A 8 -6.19 12.62 9.70
CA VAL A 8 -5.90 11.31 9.11
C VAL A 8 -7.11 10.79 8.32
N ALA A 9 -6.86 9.93 7.34
CA ALA A 9 -7.92 9.23 6.59
C ALA A 9 -7.64 7.72 6.51
N ALA A 10 -8.70 6.93 6.63
CA ALA A 10 -8.69 5.49 6.37
C ALA A 10 -9.54 5.23 5.13
N VAL A 11 -8.93 4.65 4.09
CA VAL A 11 -9.59 4.36 2.83
C VAL A 11 -10.19 2.96 2.89
N GLN A 12 -11.47 2.85 2.54
CA GLN A 12 -12.14 1.57 2.31
C GLN A 12 -12.48 1.44 0.84
N MET A 13 -12.02 0.36 0.22
CA MET A 13 -12.18 0.16 -1.21
C MET A 13 -12.29 -1.32 -1.55
N ALA A 14 -13.23 -1.68 -2.44
CA ALA A 14 -13.25 -3.02 -3.03
C ALA A 14 -12.05 -3.25 -3.97
N CYS A 15 -11.30 -4.33 -3.79
CA CYS A 15 -10.16 -4.66 -4.64
C CYS A 15 -10.46 -5.92 -5.46
N GLY A 16 -10.13 -5.88 -6.74
CA GLY A 16 -10.36 -6.96 -7.69
C GLY A 16 -9.92 -6.59 -9.09
N GLY A 17 -10.06 -7.50 -10.04
CA GLY A 17 -9.65 -7.22 -11.43
C GLY A 17 -8.14 -7.05 -11.58
N ALA A 18 -7.74 -6.18 -12.50
CA ALA A 18 -6.34 -5.92 -12.82
C ALA A 18 -5.68 -4.93 -11.83
N PRO A 19 -4.38 -5.05 -11.56
CA PRO A 19 -3.67 -4.15 -10.66
C PRO A 19 -3.84 -2.66 -10.96
N GLU A 20 -3.85 -2.31 -12.24
CA GLU A 20 -3.96 -0.93 -12.70
C GLU A 20 -5.32 -0.29 -12.32
N GLU A 21 -6.39 -1.08 -12.30
CA GLU A 21 -7.72 -0.63 -11.89
C GLU A 21 -7.74 -0.28 -10.40
N ASN A 22 -7.11 -1.13 -9.58
CA ASN A 22 -7.01 -0.91 -8.14
C ASN A 22 -6.10 0.29 -7.82
N ILE A 23 -4.95 0.42 -8.50
CA ILE A 23 -4.03 1.54 -8.33
C ILE A 23 -4.71 2.86 -8.71
N GLY A 24 -5.44 2.90 -9.84
CA GLY A 24 -6.20 4.07 -10.26
C GLY A 24 -7.26 4.47 -9.24
N LYS A 25 -8.02 3.50 -8.72
CA LYS A 25 -9.03 3.76 -7.69
C LYS A 25 -8.43 4.24 -6.36
N ALA A 26 -7.35 3.61 -5.90
CA ALA A 26 -6.63 4.04 -4.70
C ALA A 26 -6.10 5.47 -4.85
N THR A 27 -5.57 5.80 -6.04
CA THR A 27 -5.10 7.16 -6.38
C THR A 27 -6.19 8.21 -6.21
N GLU A 28 -7.38 7.96 -6.79
CA GLU A 28 -8.49 8.91 -6.70
C GLU A 28 -9.02 9.05 -5.26
N MET A 29 -9.03 7.95 -4.49
CA MET A 29 -9.41 8.00 -3.07
C MET A 29 -8.38 8.75 -2.20
N VAL A 30 -7.08 8.63 -2.51
CA VAL A 30 -6.03 9.43 -1.86
C VAL A 30 -6.20 10.91 -2.18
N LYS A 31 -6.41 11.27 -3.45
CA LYS A 31 -6.68 12.67 -3.85
C LYS A 31 -7.91 13.23 -3.15
N GLN A 32 -8.98 12.45 -3.07
CA GLN A 32 -10.20 12.84 -2.36
C GLN A 32 -9.92 13.11 -0.87
N ALA A 33 -9.24 12.19 -0.18
CA ALA A 33 -8.88 12.37 1.22
C ALA A 33 -7.98 13.59 1.46
N ALA A 34 -6.99 13.80 0.58
CA ALA A 34 -6.12 14.99 0.62
C ALA A 34 -6.93 16.28 0.44
N SER A 35 -7.89 16.31 -0.50
CA SER A 35 -8.79 17.46 -0.70
C SER A 35 -9.68 17.77 0.51
N MET A 36 -9.92 16.78 1.37
CA MET A 36 -10.66 16.92 2.63
C MET A 36 -9.75 17.32 3.80
N GLY A 37 -8.46 17.58 3.54
CA GLY A 37 -7.48 18.04 4.51
C GLY A 37 -6.69 16.94 5.22
N ALA A 38 -6.79 15.67 4.79
CA ALA A 38 -5.98 14.60 5.35
C ALA A 38 -4.50 14.78 5.01
N ARG A 39 -3.62 14.55 5.99
CA ARG A 39 -2.16 14.64 5.87
C ARG A 39 -1.46 13.29 6.02
N LEU A 40 -2.16 12.29 6.54
CA LEU A 40 -1.76 10.87 6.57
C LEU A 40 -2.95 10.05 6.07
N ILE A 41 -2.74 9.24 5.03
CA ILE A 41 -3.82 8.49 4.37
C ILE A 41 -3.42 7.01 4.28
N LEU A 42 -4.26 6.14 4.85
CA LEU A 42 -4.00 4.70 4.91
C LEU A 42 -4.88 3.94 3.90
N LEU A 43 -4.24 3.18 3.01
CA LEU A 43 -4.88 2.27 2.06
C LEU A 43 -5.06 0.85 2.64
N PRO A 44 -5.95 0.02 2.07
CA PRO A 44 -6.07 -1.38 2.45
C PRO A 44 -4.80 -2.21 2.23
N GLU A 45 -4.68 -3.32 2.96
CA GLU A 45 -3.63 -4.33 2.76
C GLU A 45 -3.73 -4.96 1.36
N LEU A 46 -2.57 -5.14 0.70
CA LEU A 46 -2.45 -5.81 -0.61
C LEU A 46 -3.47 -5.31 -1.65
N PHE A 47 -3.73 -4.00 -1.65
CA PHE A 47 -4.83 -3.40 -2.41
C PHE A 47 -4.68 -3.52 -3.94
N GLU A 48 -3.49 -3.89 -4.45
CA GLU A 48 -3.24 -4.10 -5.88
C GLU A 48 -4.10 -5.23 -6.49
N GLY A 49 -4.71 -6.11 -5.69
CA GLY A 49 -5.50 -7.20 -6.23
C GLY A 49 -6.60 -7.71 -5.30
N PRO A 50 -7.28 -8.81 -5.68
CA PRO A 50 -8.13 -9.53 -4.75
C PRO A 50 -7.28 -10.09 -3.60
N TYR A 51 -7.91 -10.44 -2.48
CA TYR A 51 -7.24 -11.15 -1.39
C TYR A 51 -6.96 -12.61 -1.79
N TRP A 52 -5.85 -12.81 -2.50
CA TRP A 52 -5.42 -14.08 -3.11
C TRP A 52 -4.89 -15.09 -2.08
N CYS A 53 -4.52 -14.64 -0.88
CA CYS A 53 -4.03 -15.52 0.20
C CYS A 53 -5.06 -16.57 0.66
N LYS A 54 -6.30 -16.47 0.18
CA LYS A 54 -7.34 -17.45 0.48
C LYS A 54 -7.10 -18.81 -0.18
N ASP A 55 -6.34 -18.85 -1.28
CA ASP A 55 -6.03 -20.04 -2.06
C ASP A 55 -4.53 -20.32 -1.97
N GLN A 56 -4.12 -21.59 -1.89
CA GLN A 56 -2.69 -21.96 -1.90
C GLN A 56 -2.20 -22.31 -3.32
N ASP A 57 -1.94 -21.28 -4.15
CA ASP A 57 -1.37 -21.43 -5.49
C ASP A 57 0.04 -20.83 -5.59
N PRO A 58 1.08 -21.63 -5.95
CA PRO A 58 2.43 -21.14 -6.18
C PRO A 58 2.53 -20.01 -7.23
N ALA A 59 1.58 -19.91 -8.16
CA ALA A 59 1.57 -18.85 -9.17
C ALA A 59 1.44 -17.44 -8.56
N TYR A 60 0.91 -17.30 -7.34
CA TYR A 60 0.83 -16.00 -6.67
C TYR A 60 2.19 -15.44 -6.25
N PHE A 61 3.23 -16.27 -6.13
CA PHE A 61 4.57 -15.76 -5.85
C PHE A 61 5.13 -14.89 -6.99
N ASP A 62 4.65 -15.09 -8.23
CA ASP A 62 4.99 -14.24 -9.37
C ASP A 62 4.41 -12.81 -9.26
N TRP A 63 3.51 -12.58 -8.30
CA TRP A 63 2.93 -11.25 -8.04
C TRP A 63 3.79 -10.41 -7.10
N ALA A 64 4.75 -11.03 -6.40
CA ALA A 64 5.69 -10.31 -5.56
C ALA A 64 6.61 -9.44 -6.42
N ARG A 65 7.02 -8.30 -5.87
CA ARG A 65 7.98 -7.40 -6.52
C ARG A 65 9.03 -6.95 -5.52
N PRO A 66 10.28 -6.72 -5.95
CA PRO A 66 11.29 -6.10 -5.08
C PRO A 66 10.86 -4.69 -4.68
N VAL A 67 11.48 -4.14 -3.63
CA VAL A 67 11.27 -2.73 -3.24
C VAL A 67 11.83 -1.80 -4.32
N LEU A 68 13.03 -2.12 -4.82
CA LEU A 68 13.69 -1.33 -5.88
C LEU A 68 12.92 -1.48 -7.19
N ASP A 69 12.71 -0.38 -7.89
CA ASP A 69 12.00 -0.31 -9.18
C ASP A 69 10.55 -0.81 -9.13
N ASN A 70 9.93 -0.84 -7.95
CA ASN A 70 8.54 -1.25 -7.82
C ASN A 70 7.59 -0.15 -8.36
N PRO A 71 6.82 -0.43 -9.43
CA PRO A 71 5.97 0.59 -10.05
C PRO A 71 4.89 1.13 -9.10
N VAL A 72 4.34 0.31 -8.19
CA VAL A 72 3.32 0.80 -7.25
C VAL A 72 3.94 1.77 -6.25
N LEU A 73 5.15 1.47 -5.76
CA LEU A 73 5.84 2.33 -4.80
C LEU A 73 6.25 3.64 -5.46
N ILE A 74 6.79 3.59 -6.69
CA ILE A 74 7.15 4.78 -7.47
C ILE A 74 5.94 5.69 -7.68
N HIS A 75 4.83 5.12 -8.14
CA HIS A 75 3.58 5.85 -8.36
C HIS A 75 3.10 6.57 -7.09
N PHE A 76 3.11 5.89 -5.94
CA PHE A 76 2.67 6.51 -4.69
C PHE A 76 3.71 7.43 -4.04
N MET A 77 5.01 7.30 -4.35
CA MET A 77 6.03 8.29 -3.98
C MET A 77 5.78 9.62 -4.70
N GLU A 78 5.52 9.58 -6.01
CA GLU A 78 5.17 10.76 -6.81
C GLU A 78 3.86 11.39 -6.31
N LEU A 79 2.83 10.57 -6.07
CA LEU A 79 1.55 11.07 -5.56
C LEU A 79 1.65 11.71 -4.18
N ALA A 80 2.46 11.14 -3.28
CA ALA A 80 2.70 11.69 -1.94
C ALA A 80 3.36 13.07 -2.04
N GLN A 81 4.36 13.22 -2.91
CA GLN A 81 5.05 14.48 -3.17
C GLN A 81 4.10 15.54 -3.73
N ASP A 82 3.30 15.18 -4.73
CA ASP A 82 2.36 16.09 -5.40
C ASP A 82 1.29 16.64 -4.44
N LEU A 83 0.84 15.81 -3.50
CA LEU A 83 -0.23 16.14 -2.57
C LEU A 83 0.28 16.65 -1.20
N GLY A 84 1.56 16.47 -0.88
CA GLY A 84 2.12 16.83 0.43
C GLY A 84 1.58 15.97 1.59
N VAL A 85 1.35 14.68 1.34
CA VAL A 85 0.71 13.73 2.28
C VAL A 85 1.57 12.50 2.53
N VAL A 86 1.50 11.97 3.76
CA VAL A 86 2.18 10.73 4.16
C VAL A 86 1.35 9.53 3.73
N LEU A 87 1.99 8.54 3.10
CA LEU A 87 1.36 7.33 2.57
C LEU A 87 2.08 6.06 3.04
N PRO A 88 1.47 5.26 3.93
CA PRO A 88 1.87 3.88 4.20
C PRO A 88 1.35 2.97 3.08
N ILE A 89 2.24 2.42 2.24
CA ILE A 89 1.88 1.62 1.06
C ILE A 89 2.17 0.15 1.29
N SER A 90 1.11 -0.67 1.33
CA SER A 90 1.19 -2.13 1.42
C SER A 90 1.45 -2.75 0.05
N PHE A 91 2.34 -3.74 -0.02
CA PHE A 91 2.66 -4.49 -1.24
C PHE A 91 3.20 -5.89 -0.90
N PHE A 92 3.21 -6.79 -1.89
CA PHE A 92 3.83 -8.11 -1.76
C PHE A 92 5.30 -8.05 -2.17
N GLU A 93 6.21 -8.21 -1.21
CA GLU A 93 7.64 -8.02 -1.40
C GLU A 93 8.36 -9.31 -1.79
N GLU A 94 9.22 -9.21 -2.80
CA GLU A 94 10.29 -10.17 -3.10
C GLU A 94 11.65 -9.65 -2.61
N ALA A 95 12.34 -10.43 -1.79
CA ALA A 95 13.67 -10.09 -1.27
C ALA A 95 14.63 -11.28 -1.42
N GLY A 96 15.19 -11.41 -2.63
CA GLY A 96 16.09 -12.52 -2.98
C GLY A 96 15.31 -13.83 -3.07
N LYS A 97 15.36 -14.66 -2.02
CA LYS A 97 14.61 -15.92 -1.95
C LYS A 97 13.46 -15.89 -0.95
N ALA A 98 13.25 -14.75 -0.30
CA ALA A 98 12.23 -14.58 0.73
C ALA A 98 11.12 -13.68 0.22
N TYR A 99 9.91 -13.92 0.73
CA TYR A 99 8.71 -13.15 0.40
C TYR A 99 8.09 -12.59 1.67
N PHE A 100 7.57 -11.38 1.60
CA PHE A 100 6.98 -10.71 2.76
C PHE A 100 5.72 -9.94 2.37
N ASN A 101 4.74 -9.94 3.27
CA ASN A 101 3.73 -8.89 3.27
C ASN A 101 4.37 -7.66 3.92
N SER A 102 4.54 -6.61 3.13
CA SER A 102 5.36 -5.47 3.50
C SER A 102 4.62 -4.15 3.35
N LEU A 103 5.13 -3.15 4.05
CA LEU A 103 4.66 -1.78 4.00
C LEU A 103 5.86 -0.85 3.87
N LEU A 104 5.84 0.03 2.86
CA LEU A 104 6.77 1.13 2.73
C LEU A 104 6.13 2.41 3.25
N MET A 105 6.79 3.08 4.19
CA MET A 105 6.38 4.41 4.65
C MET A 105 6.93 5.47 3.69
N ILE A 106 6.05 6.27 3.10
CA ILE A 106 6.39 7.38 2.19
C ILE A 106 6.00 8.69 2.87
N ASP A 107 6.94 9.63 2.97
CA ASP A 107 6.69 10.96 3.54
C ASP A 107 6.05 11.92 2.50
N GLY A 108 5.56 13.07 2.95
CA GLY A 108 4.89 14.06 2.10
C GLY A 108 5.78 14.75 1.07
N ASP A 109 7.09 14.55 1.11
CA ASP A 109 8.02 14.96 0.06
C ASP A 109 8.27 13.85 -1.00
N GLY A 110 7.60 12.70 -0.85
CA GLY A 110 7.74 11.52 -1.69
C GLY A 110 8.88 10.58 -1.28
N SER A 111 9.66 10.92 -0.25
CA SER A 111 10.80 10.10 0.14
C SER A 111 10.40 8.84 0.93
N PRO A 112 11.04 7.69 0.66
CA PRO A 112 10.83 6.48 1.44
C PRO A 112 11.54 6.57 2.80
N GLN A 113 10.79 6.42 3.89
CA GLN A 113 11.30 6.56 5.26
C GLN A 113 11.68 5.22 5.91
N GLY A 114 11.01 4.13 5.53
CA GLY A 114 11.28 2.83 6.12
C GLY A 114 10.37 1.72 5.61
N LEU A 115 10.91 0.50 5.63
CA LEU A 115 10.22 -0.72 5.25
C LEU A 115 9.87 -1.51 6.52
N TYR A 116 8.60 -1.91 6.65
CA TYR A 116 8.13 -2.83 7.67
C TYR A 116 7.67 -4.13 7.02
N ARG A 117 8.11 -5.28 7.57
CA ARG A 117 7.69 -6.63 7.17
C ARG A 117 6.78 -7.21 8.26
N LYS A 118 5.58 -7.66 7.87
CA LYS A 118 4.55 -8.16 8.79
C LYS A 118 5.11 -9.28 9.68
N SER A 119 5.06 -9.08 11.00
CA SER A 119 5.71 -10.02 11.95
C SER A 119 4.85 -11.22 12.33
N HIS A 120 3.52 -11.04 12.33
CA HIS A 120 2.58 -12.09 12.72
C HIS A 120 1.79 -12.53 11.48
N ILE A 121 2.06 -13.74 11.01
CA ILE A 121 1.47 -14.30 9.80
C ILE A 121 0.27 -15.17 10.19
N PRO A 122 -0.95 -14.82 9.75
CA PRO A 122 -2.14 -15.61 10.05
C PRO A 122 -2.13 -16.93 9.26
N ASP A 123 -2.86 -17.91 9.79
CA ASP A 123 -3.15 -19.20 9.15
C ASP A 123 -4.52 -19.70 9.65
N GLY A 124 -5.23 -20.49 8.85
CA GLY A 124 -6.53 -21.07 9.23
C GLY A 124 -7.56 -21.20 8.10
N PRO A 125 -8.81 -21.56 8.42
CA PRO A 125 -9.90 -21.63 7.44
C PRO A 125 -10.07 -20.30 6.69
N GLY A 126 -10.08 -20.36 5.35
CA GLY A 126 -10.00 -19.18 4.49
C GLY A 126 -8.59 -18.85 3.99
N TYR A 127 -7.61 -19.75 4.20
CA TYR A 127 -6.26 -19.76 3.62
C TYR A 127 -5.91 -21.16 3.06
N GLN A 128 -6.78 -21.72 2.22
CA GLN A 128 -6.74 -23.12 1.75
C GLN A 128 -6.91 -23.21 0.25
#